data_AF-A0A501WBB8-F1
#
_entry.id   AF-A0A501WBB8-F1
#
_cell.length_a   1.000
_cell.length_b   1.000
_cell.length_c   1.000
_cell.angle_alpha   90.00
_cell.angle_beta   90.00
_cell.angle_gamma   90.00
#
_symmetry.space_group_name_H-M   'P 1'
#
loop_
_entity.id
_entity.type
_entity.pdbx_description
1 polymer ?
#
loop_
_entity_poly.entity_id
_entity_poly.type
_entity_poly.pdbx_seq_one_letter_code
_entity_poly.pdbx_strand_id
1 'polypeptide(L)'
;MAKPRTIIFNEPELLIYTDPANQVLVVQANGVVPSHTYRQGMQLATDEAINKRYTFWLINNRAGGIITPNDQIWANEVTVPQLAAQSCITKMAIIEPEDLLSHIILEGMMDKARESVPFEMQFFERVENAYEWFRDGQGTFAK
;
A
#
# COMPACT_ATOMS: atom_id res chain seq x y z
N MET A 1 8.87 2.31 -24.01
CA MET A 1 7.42 2.55 -23.88
C MET A 1 7.04 2.19 -22.46
N ALA A 2 6.62 3.16 -21.63
CA ALA A 2 6.13 2.87 -20.28
C ALA A 2 4.82 2.08 -20.41
N LYS A 3 4.69 0.94 -19.73
CA LYS A 3 3.42 0.21 -19.70
C LYS A 3 2.36 1.10 -19.06
N PRO A 4 1.15 1.20 -19.63
CA PRO A 4 0.09 2.01 -19.06
C PRO A 4 -0.31 1.46 -17.69
N ARG A 5 -0.69 2.36 -16.79
CA ARG A 5 -1.27 2.01 -15.50
C ARG A 5 -2.53 1.17 -15.73
N THR A 6 -2.70 0.09 -14.98
CA THR A 6 -3.89 -0.77 -15.07
C THR A 6 -4.75 -0.55 -13.83
N ILE A 7 -5.96 -0.05 -14.03
CA ILE A 7 -6.91 0.20 -12.95
C ILE A 7 -7.57 -1.13 -12.55
N ILE A 8 -7.56 -1.43 -11.26
CA ILE A 8 -8.12 -2.66 -10.66
C ILE A 8 -9.44 -2.35 -9.97
N PHE A 9 -9.52 -1.19 -9.32
CA PHE A 9 -10.68 -0.73 -8.58
C PHE A 9 -10.80 0.78 -8.72
N ASN A 10 -12.00 1.29 -8.98
CA ASN A 10 -12.21 2.72 -9.24
C ASN A 10 -13.55 3.16 -8.65
N GLU A 11 -13.50 3.57 -7.39
CA GLU A 11 -14.60 4.23 -6.71
C GLU A 11 -14.20 5.66 -6.34
N PRO A 12 -15.15 6.59 -6.15
CA PRO A 12 -14.85 7.99 -5.83
C PRO A 12 -13.91 8.14 -4.62
N GLU A 13 -14.09 7.31 -3.61
CA GLU A 13 -13.34 7.33 -2.36
C GLU A 13 -12.08 6.47 -2.40
N LEU A 14 -11.97 5.51 -3.33
CA LEU A 14 -10.86 4.55 -3.38
C LEU A 14 -10.49 4.17 -4.81
N LEU A 15 -9.28 4.51 -5.21
CA LEU A 15 -8.69 4.14 -6.48
C LEU A 15 -7.55 3.13 -6.25
N ILE A 16 -7.59 2.00 -6.95
CA ILE A 16 -6.52 1.01 -6.93
C ILE A 16 -6.07 0.76 -8.35
N TYR A 17 -4.78 0.90 -8.59
CA TYR A 17 -4.18 0.65 -9.88
C TYR A 17 -2.79 0.06 -9.72
N THR A 18 -2.31 -0.58 -10.78
CA THR A 18 -0.94 -1.06 -10.86
C THR A 18 -0.14 -0.24 -11.85
N ASP A 19 1.14 -0.14 -11.56
CA ASP A 19 2.19 0.30 -12.47
C ASP A 19 3.12 -0.90 -12.74
N PRO A 20 2.81 -1.72 -13.76
CA PRO A 20 3.62 -2.88 -14.09
C PRO A 20 5.03 -2.54 -14.57
N ALA A 21 5.25 -1.31 -15.06
CA ALA A 21 6.57 -0.88 -15.50
C ALA A 21 7.52 -0.71 -14.31
N ASN A 22 6.98 -0.25 -13.17
CA ASN A 22 7.75 -0.06 -11.95
C ASN A 22 7.54 -1.18 -10.92
N GLN A 23 6.73 -2.21 -11.23
CA GLN A 23 6.35 -3.29 -10.30
C GLN A 23 5.66 -2.78 -9.01
N VAL A 24 4.88 -1.72 -9.14
CA VAL A 24 4.18 -1.07 -8.01
C VAL A 24 2.69 -1.33 -8.10
N LEU A 25 2.08 -1.76 -6.98
CA LEU A 25 0.65 -1.67 -6.76
C LEU A 25 0.36 -0.41 -5.95
N VAL A 26 -0.61 0.39 -6.36
CA VAL A 26 -0.99 1.65 -5.70
C VAL A 26 -2.42 1.56 -5.20
N VAL A 27 -2.60 1.84 -3.91
CA VAL A 27 -3.89 2.07 -3.27
C VAL A 27 -3.97 3.55 -2.93
N GLN A 28 -4.95 4.27 -3.46
CA GLN A 28 -5.13 5.69 -3.22
C GLN A 28 -6.52 5.94 -2.63
N ALA A 29 -6.55 6.42 -1.39
CA ALA A 29 -7.77 6.83 -0.72
C ALA A 29 -8.02 8.33 -0.93
N ASN A 30 -9.25 8.68 -1.28
CA ASN A 30 -9.73 10.04 -1.48
C ASN A 30 -10.87 10.33 -0.49
N GLY A 31 -10.52 10.71 0.74
CA GLY A 31 -11.48 10.97 1.81
C GLY A 31 -11.97 9.72 2.55
N VAL A 32 -13.19 9.75 3.07
CA VAL A 32 -13.74 8.68 3.91
C VAL A 32 -14.13 7.47 3.07
N VAL A 33 -13.40 6.36 3.21
CA VAL A 33 -13.70 5.13 2.47
C VAL A 33 -14.66 4.26 3.27
N PRO A 34 -15.84 3.90 2.72
CA PRO A 34 -16.73 2.96 3.37
C PRO A 34 -16.06 1.60 3.61
N SER A 35 -16.30 0.97 4.76
CA SER A 35 -15.67 -0.31 5.13
C SER A 35 -15.82 -1.40 4.07
N HIS A 36 -16.99 -1.48 3.42
CA HIS A 36 -17.23 -2.48 2.36
C HIS A 36 -16.34 -2.21 1.13
N THR A 37 -16.27 -0.95 0.68
CA THR A 37 -15.41 -0.50 -0.41
C THR A 37 -13.93 -0.75 -0.10
N TYR A 38 -13.51 -0.42 1.12
CA TYR A 38 -12.14 -0.65 1.58
C TYR A 38 -11.76 -2.13 1.55
N ARG A 39 -12.57 -3.00 2.19
CA ARG A 39 -12.27 -4.44 2.25
C ARG A 39 -12.27 -5.09 0.88
N GLN A 40 -13.25 -4.75 0.04
CA GLN A 40 -13.32 -5.24 -1.33
C GLN A 40 -12.11 -4.79 -2.15
N GLY A 41 -11.75 -3.51 -2.09
CA GLY A 41 -10.59 -2.98 -2.79
C GLY A 41 -9.28 -3.62 -2.32
N MET A 42 -9.07 -3.72 -1.00
CA MET A 42 -7.86 -4.33 -0.41
C MET A 42 -7.74 -5.82 -0.72
N GLN A 43 -8.86 -6.55 -0.80
CA GLN A 43 -8.85 -7.94 -1.22
C GLN A 43 -8.42 -8.07 -2.69
N LEU A 44 -8.98 -7.26 -3.59
CA LEU A 44 -8.59 -7.23 -5.00
C LEU A 44 -7.12 -6.82 -5.18
N ALA A 45 -6.65 -5.84 -4.42
CA ALA A 45 -5.25 -5.44 -4.42
C ALA A 45 -4.32 -6.57 -3.97
N THR A 46 -4.70 -7.28 -2.90
CA THR A 46 -3.95 -8.42 -2.38
C THR A 46 -3.87 -9.56 -3.39
N ASP A 47 -5.01 -9.93 -3.97
CA ASP A 47 -5.08 -10.98 -4.98
C ASP A 47 -4.22 -10.62 -6.21
N GLU A 48 -4.27 -9.36 -6.67
CA GLU A 48 -3.46 -8.92 -7.80
C GLU A 48 -1.96 -8.88 -7.44
N ALA A 49 -1.60 -8.43 -6.24
CA ALA A 49 -0.22 -8.44 -5.73
C ALA A 49 0.38 -9.85 -5.72
N ILE A 50 -0.40 -10.84 -5.27
CA ILE A 50 0.01 -12.24 -5.21
C ILE A 50 0.09 -12.83 -6.63
N ASN A 51 -0.97 -12.69 -7.43
CA ASN A 51 -1.08 -13.31 -8.75
C ASN A 51 -0.07 -12.77 -9.76
N LYS A 52 0.17 -11.46 -9.75
CA LYS A 52 1.13 -10.81 -10.65
C LYS A 52 2.52 -10.66 -10.05
N ARG A 53 2.70 -11.05 -8.79
CA ARG A 53 3.97 -11.01 -8.06
C ARG A 53 4.59 -9.62 -8.03
N TYR A 54 3.77 -8.60 -7.78
CA TYR A 54 4.27 -7.24 -7.57
C TYR A 54 5.23 -7.23 -6.37
N THR A 55 6.27 -6.39 -6.46
CA THR A 55 7.32 -6.29 -5.44
C THR A 55 7.15 -5.07 -4.55
N PHE A 56 6.40 -4.06 -5.02
CA PHE A 56 6.23 -2.81 -4.30
C PHE A 56 4.76 -2.48 -4.10
N TRP A 57 4.43 -1.96 -2.92
CA TRP A 57 3.09 -1.49 -2.58
C TRP A 57 3.16 -0.04 -2.12
N LEU A 58 2.38 0.84 -2.75
CA LEU A 58 2.24 2.23 -2.32
C LEU A 58 0.83 2.48 -1.81
N ILE A 59 0.71 2.99 -0.58
CA ILE A 59 -0.54 3.40 0.04
C ILE A 59 -0.54 4.93 0.09
N ASN A 60 -1.40 5.56 -0.71
CA ASN A 60 -1.55 7.01 -0.72
C ASN A 60 -2.80 7.41 0.07
N ASN A 61 -2.59 7.82 1.32
CA ASN A 61 -3.65 8.29 2.22
C ASN A 61 -3.69 9.81 2.37
N ARG A 62 -2.94 10.55 1.53
CA ARG A 62 -2.72 11.99 1.66
C ARG A 62 -4.02 12.80 1.76
N ALA A 63 -5.04 12.43 0.99
CA ALA A 63 -6.33 13.12 0.95
C ALA A 63 -7.24 12.80 2.16
N GLY A 64 -6.67 12.45 3.32
CA GLY A 64 -7.42 12.17 4.53
C GLY A 64 -8.25 10.90 4.40
N GLY A 65 -7.61 9.81 3.97
CA GLY A 65 -8.20 8.46 3.96
C GLY A 65 -8.58 8.02 5.38
N ILE A 66 -9.73 8.45 5.90
CA ILE A 66 -10.20 8.02 7.23
C ILE A 66 -10.65 6.57 7.10
N ILE A 67 -9.72 5.64 7.34
CA ILE A 67 -10.01 4.22 7.47
C ILE A 67 -10.44 3.99 8.91
N THR A 68 -11.60 3.34 9.10
CA THR A 68 -12.09 3.08 10.45
C THR A 68 -11.13 2.15 11.21
N PRO A 69 -11.03 2.27 12.56
CA PRO A 69 -10.19 1.37 13.36
C PRO A 69 -10.51 -0.13 13.12
N ASN A 70 -11.77 -0.46 12.85
CA ASN A 70 -12.17 -1.83 12.54
C ASN A 70 -11.58 -2.35 11.22
N ASP A 71 -11.48 -1.49 10.21
CA ASP A 71 -10.90 -1.85 8.91
C ASP A 71 -9.38 -1.91 8.97
N GLN A 72 -8.77 -1.10 9.84
CA GLN A 72 -7.35 -1.18 10.18
C GLN A 72 -6.99 -2.51 10.86
N ILE A 73 -7.77 -2.91 11.87
CA ILE A 73 -7.61 -4.21 12.53
C ILE A 73 -7.78 -5.34 11.53
N TRP A 74 -8.84 -5.30 10.72
CA TRP A 74 -9.09 -6.30 9.70
C TRP A 74 -7.94 -6.40 8.68
N ALA A 75 -7.37 -5.28 8.25
CA ALA A 75 -6.22 -5.29 7.33
C ALA A 75 -4.99 -5.93 7.98
N ASN A 76 -4.72 -5.67 9.26
CA ASN A 76 -3.63 -6.31 10.00
C ASN A 76 -3.86 -7.80 10.27
N GLU A 77 -5.10 -8.24 10.42
CA GLU A 77 -5.43 -9.65 10.70
C GLU A 77 -5.57 -10.50 9.43
N VAL A 78 -5.94 -9.88 8.30
CA VAL A 78 -6.29 -10.60 7.06
C VAL A 78 -5.33 -10.24 5.93
N THR A 79 -5.23 -8.97 5.58
CA THR A 79 -4.44 -8.51 4.42
C THR A 79 -2.94 -8.68 4.67
N VAL A 80 -2.42 -8.15 5.77
CA VAL A 80 -0.99 -8.17 6.09
C VAL A 80 -0.43 -9.60 6.16
N PRO A 81 -1.06 -10.57 6.85
CA PRO A 81 -0.56 -11.94 6.89
C PRO A 81 -0.61 -12.63 5.52
N GLN A 82 -1.63 -12.37 4.70
CA GLN A 82 -1.70 -12.90 3.34
C GLN A 82 -0.57 -12.36 2.47
N LEU A 83 -0.27 -11.06 2.55
CA LEU A 83 0.84 -10.46 1.84
C LEU A 83 2.18 -11.00 2.32
N ALA A 84 2.39 -11.08 3.63
CA ALA A 84 3.60 -11.61 4.21
C ALA A 84 3.86 -13.07 3.79
N ALA A 85 2.82 -13.89 3.69
CA ALA A 85 2.94 -15.31 3.40
C ALA A 85 2.99 -15.65 1.90
N GLN A 86 2.29 -14.89 1.06
CA GLN A 86 2.02 -15.30 -0.34
C GLN A 86 2.47 -14.29 -1.39
N SER A 87 2.68 -13.02 -1.01
CA SER A 87 3.09 -11.99 -1.98
C SER A 87 4.61 -11.96 -2.17
N CYS A 88 5.05 -11.23 -3.20
CA CYS A 88 6.47 -10.93 -3.43
C CYS A 88 6.83 -9.52 -2.98
N ILE A 89 5.98 -8.88 -2.17
CA ILE A 89 6.21 -7.52 -1.70
C ILE A 89 7.46 -7.51 -0.83
N THR A 90 8.39 -6.63 -1.19
CA THR A 90 9.64 -6.40 -0.45
C THR A 90 9.69 -5.01 0.15
N LYS A 91 8.95 -4.05 -0.45
CA LYS A 91 8.85 -2.68 0.05
C LYS A 91 7.41 -2.17 0.01
N MET A 92 7.00 -1.54 1.09
CA MET A 92 5.72 -0.87 1.25
C MET A 92 5.96 0.60 1.61
N ALA A 93 5.51 1.50 0.74
CA ALA A 93 5.56 2.94 0.99
C ALA A 93 4.19 3.44 1.41
N ILE A 94 4.13 4.26 2.45
CA ILE A 94 2.90 4.90 2.91
C ILE A 94 3.07 6.40 2.81
N ILE A 95 2.16 7.06 2.08
CA ILE A 95 2.14 8.51 1.99
C ILE A 95 1.37 9.04 3.18
N GLU A 96 2.04 9.90 3.96
CA GLU A 96 1.49 10.44 5.18
C GLU A 96 0.21 11.25 4.89
N PRO A 97 -0.84 11.05 5.70
CA PRO A 97 -2.00 11.92 5.66
C PRO A 97 -1.59 13.33 6.13
N GLU A 98 -2.23 14.36 5.59
CA GLU A 98 -1.97 15.75 6.04
C GLU A 98 -2.45 15.99 7.49
N ASP A 99 -3.24 15.07 8.04
CA ASP A 99 -3.79 15.12 9.40
C ASP A 99 -2.90 14.38 10.43
N LEU A 100 -2.50 15.09 11.49
CA LEU A 100 -1.60 14.59 12.54
C LEU A 100 -2.18 13.41 13.32
N LEU A 101 -3.49 13.37 13.55
CA LEU A 101 -4.14 12.27 14.26
C LEU A 101 -4.09 10.98 13.43
N SER A 102 -4.34 11.10 12.13
CA SER A 102 -4.23 10.01 11.17
C SER A 102 -2.81 9.47 11.05
N HIS A 103 -1.80 10.35 11.15
CA HIS A 103 -0.38 9.97 11.19
C HIS A 103 -0.05 9.11 12.43
N ILE A 104 -0.43 9.55 13.63
CA ILE A 104 -0.18 8.81 14.89
C ILE A 104 -0.83 7.42 14.86
N ILE A 105 -2.05 7.32 14.32
CA ILE A 105 -2.76 6.04 14.19
C ILE A 105 -2.02 5.09 13.24
N LEU A 106 -1.56 5.59 12.08
CA LEU A 106 -0.82 4.79 11.10
C LEU A 106 0.55 4.34 11.63
N GLU A 107 1.26 5.20 12.36
CA GLU A 107 2.55 4.87 12.96
C GLU A 107 2.42 3.69 13.94
N GLY A 108 1.42 3.73 14.84
CA GLY A 108 1.18 2.66 15.80
C GLY A 108 0.74 1.33 15.16
N MET A 109 0.09 1.37 13.99
CA MET A 109 -0.18 0.16 13.21
C MET A 109 1.09 -0.42 12.58
N MET A 110 1.93 0.45 12.02
CA MET A 110 3.15 0.03 11.34
C MET A 110 4.15 -0.58 12.30
N ASP A 111 4.32 -0.05 13.51
CA ASP A 111 5.25 -0.63 14.47
C ASP A 111 4.88 -2.08 14.83
N LYS A 112 3.57 -2.36 14.96
CA LYS A 112 3.09 -3.74 15.17
C LYS A 112 3.28 -4.62 13.95
N ALA A 113 3.07 -4.06 12.75
CA ALA A 113 3.18 -4.82 11.52
C ALA A 113 4.64 -5.12 11.15
N ARG A 114 5.57 -4.17 11.38
CA ARG A 114 7.02 -4.28 11.11
C ARG A 114 7.66 -5.48 11.83
N GLU A 115 7.19 -5.80 13.04
CA GLU A 115 7.67 -6.98 13.78
C GLU A 115 7.22 -8.31 13.13
N SER A 116 6.18 -8.28 12.28
CA SER A 116 5.51 -9.47 11.76
C SER A 116 5.62 -9.63 10.23
N VAL A 117 6.16 -8.65 9.50
CA VAL A 117 6.23 -8.66 8.04
C VAL A 117 7.65 -8.87 7.50
N PRO A 118 7.82 -9.59 6.37
CA PRO A 118 9.13 -9.82 5.76
C PRO A 118 9.58 -8.67 4.83
N PHE A 119 8.89 -7.53 4.85
CA PHE A 119 9.12 -6.43 3.90
C PHE A 119 9.33 -5.09 4.60
N GLU A 120 10.13 -4.22 3.97
CA GLU A 120 10.43 -2.89 4.50
C GLU A 120 9.21 -1.98 4.38
N MET A 121 8.89 -1.25 5.44
CA MET A 121 7.81 -0.26 5.43
C MET A 121 8.37 1.14 5.74
N GLN A 122 8.07 2.13 4.91
CA GLN A 122 8.55 3.50 5.09
C GLN A 122 7.47 4.56 4.77
N PHE A 123 7.45 5.63 5.55
CA PHE A 123 6.60 6.79 5.35
C PHE A 123 7.24 7.83 4.42
N PHE A 124 6.43 8.49 3.61
CA PHE A 124 6.87 9.56 2.73
C PHE A 124 5.83 10.70 2.69
N GLU A 125 6.30 11.93 2.61
CA GLU A 125 5.41 13.09 2.39
C GLU A 125 4.88 13.17 0.95
N ARG A 126 5.63 12.56 0.01
CA ARG A 126 5.41 12.67 -1.44
C ARG A 126 5.51 11.33 -2.13
N VAL A 127 4.59 11.11 -3.08
CA VAL A 127 4.58 9.91 -3.93
C VAL A 127 5.89 9.79 -4.72
N GLU A 128 6.45 10.90 -5.19
CA GLU A 128 7.70 10.90 -5.97
C GLU A 128 8.85 10.25 -5.17
N ASN A 129 9.01 10.61 -3.90
CA ASN A 129 10.07 10.08 -3.04
C ASN A 129 9.90 8.57 -2.80
N ALA A 130 8.66 8.09 -2.67
CA ALA A 130 8.38 6.67 -2.54
C ALA A 130 8.79 5.89 -3.80
N TYR A 131 8.50 6.42 -4.98
CA TYR A 131 8.92 5.82 -6.24
C TYR A 131 10.44 5.81 -6.41
N GLU A 132 11.15 6.85 -5.95
CA GLU A 132 12.61 6.85 -5.91
C GLU A 132 13.14 5.75 -5.00
N TRP A 133 12.60 5.60 -3.78
CA TRP A 133 13.01 4.55 -2.85
C TRP A 133 12.76 3.11 -3.37
N PHE A 134 11.67 2.90 -4.10
CA PHE A 134 11.43 1.62 -4.79
C PHE A 134 12.51 1.32 -5.84
N ARG A 135 13.02 2.35 -6.51
CA ARG A 135 14.06 2.22 -7.55
C ARG A 135 15.45 2.08 -6.95
N ASP A 136 15.77 2.79 -5.88
CA ASP A 136 17.05 2.69 -5.17
C ASP A 136 17.29 1.29 -4.59
N GLY A 137 16.22 0.58 -4.22
CA GLY A 137 16.27 -0.82 -3.80
C GLY A 137 16.58 -1.82 -4.92
N GLN A 138 16.47 -1.42 -6.20
CA GLN A 138 16.83 -2.30 -7.32
C GLN A 138 18.33 -2.30 -7.64
N GLY A 139 19.14 -1.58 -6.85
CA GLY A 139 20.56 -1.35 -7.10
C GLY A 139 21.57 -2.30 -6.41
N THR A 140 21.15 -3.24 -5.55
CA THR A 140 22.14 -4.03 -4.77
C THR A 140 21.82 -5.52 -4.71
N PHE A 141 21.87 -6.18 -5.87
CA PHE A 141 22.29 -7.59 -5.95
C PHE A 141 23.49 -7.69 -6.90
N ALA A 142 24.62 -7.14 -6.44
CA ALA A 142 25.92 -7.43 -7.02
C ALA A 142 26.99 -7.36 -5.92
N LYS A 143 27.13 -8.42 -5.15
CA LYS A 143 28.45 -8.96 -4.81
C LYS A 143 28.38 -10.41 -4.38
#